data_AF-A0A7L1CWY4-F1
#
_entry.id   AF-A0A7L1CWY4-F1
#
_cell.length_a   1.000
_cell.length_b   1.000
_cell.length_c   1.000
_cell.angle_alpha   90.00
_cell.angle_beta   90.00
_cell.angle_gamma   90.00
#
_symmetry.space_group_name_H-M   'P 1'
#
loop_
_entity.id
_entity.type
_entity.pdbx_description
1 polymer ?
#
loop_
_entity_poly.entity_id
_entity_poly.type
_entity_poly.pdbx_seq_one_letter_code
_entity_poly.pdbx_strand_id
1 'polypeptide(L)'
;KFYVTRLLRIKRVTDENLNYNFTCMLQADESIQMKRVKLKKGNAQDLPVHIFTTGIILAVLFPFVAVATVFVCVMFRVDLVLFYRNICRRDDTAGDGKEYDAFVSYLKDCVSPIEEEREFALKILPMILEENFGYKLCIFERDVFPGG
;
A
#
# COMPACT_ATOMS: atom_id res chain seq x y z
N LYS A 1 -4.06 -79.03 -2.03
CA LYS A 1 -3.77 -77.78 -2.78
C LYS A 1 -2.31 -77.43 -2.53
N PHE A 2 -1.47 -77.43 -3.57
CA PHE A 2 -0.06 -77.06 -3.45
C PHE A 2 0.09 -75.55 -3.67
N TYR A 3 0.88 -74.88 -2.84
CA TYR A 3 1.24 -73.48 -3.00
C TYR A 3 2.76 -73.39 -3.18
N VAL A 4 3.20 -72.59 -4.15
CA VAL A 4 4.61 -72.31 -4.40
C VAL A 4 4.84 -70.84 -4.07
N THR A 5 5.87 -70.54 -3.28
CA THR A 5 6.20 -69.18 -2.87
C THR A 5 7.68 -68.93 -3.05
N ARG A 6 8.03 -67.82 -3.72
CA ARG A 6 9.41 -67.36 -3.87
C ARG A 6 9.52 -65.93 -3.34
N LEU A 7 10.42 -65.72 -2.39
CA LEU A 7 10.61 -64.42 -1.73
C LEU A 7 11.83 -63.70 -2.31
N LEU A 8 11.64 -62.46 -2.80
CA LEU A 8 12.72 -61.56 -3.16
C LEU A 8 12.98 -60.60 -1.98
N ARG A 9 14.14 -60.73 -1.32
CA ARG A 9 14.52 -59.88 -0.18
C ARG A 9 15.66 -58.94 -0.56
N ILE A 10 15.35 -57.66 -0.70
CA ILE A 10 16.32 -56.60 -1.00
C ILE A 10 16.80 -56.02 0.34
N LYS A 11 18.08 -56.23 0.69
CA LYS A 11 18.65 -55.75 1.98
C LYS A 11 18.91 -54.24 1.99
N ARG A 12 19.37 -53.70 0.87
CA ARG A 12 19.65 -52.27 0.67
C ARG A 12 19.09 -51.84 -0.67
N VAL A 13 18.17 -50.88 -0.66
CA VAL A 13 17.59 -50.32 -1.89
C VAL A 13 18.55 -49.27 -2.44
N THR A 14 18.97 -49.41 -3.70
CA THR A 14 19.75 -48.41 -4.45
C THR A 14 18.87 -47.72 -5.49
N ASP A 15 19.32 -46.60 -6.06
CA ASP A 15 18.55 -45.87 -7.08
C ASP A 15 18.29 -46.70 -8.35
N GLU A 16 19.21 -47.59 -8.69
CA GLU A 16 19.01 -48.56 -9.78
C GLU A 16 17.81 -49.48 -9.51
N ASN A 17 17.63 -49.93 -8.26
CA ASN A 17 16.49 -50.77 -7.86
C ASN A 17 15.15 -50.00 -7.89
N LEU A 18 15.16 -48.68 -7.72
CA LEU A 18 13.96 -47.83 -7.83
C LEU A 18 13.48 -47.68 -9.27
N ASN A 19 14.42 -47.70 -10.22
CA ASN A 19 14.12 -47.60 -11.65
C ASN A 19 13.90 -48.96 -12.32
N TYR A 20 14.21 -50.05 -11.62
CA TYR A 20 14.05 -51.42 -12.11
C TYR A 20 12.62 -51.96 -11.92
N ASN A 21 12.14 -52.71 -12.91
CA ASN A 21 10.82 -53.35 -12.87
C ASN A 21 10.98 -54.83 -12.45
N PHE A 22 10.59 -55.14 -11.21
CA PHE A 22 10.64 -56.52 -10.71
C PHE A 22 9.47 -57.32 -11.26
N THR A 23 9.74 -58.47 -11.86
CA THR A 23 8.69 -59.34 -12.43
C THR A 23 8.68 -60.68 -11.73
N CYS A 24 7.54 -61.06 -11.15
CA CYS A 24 7.29 -62.38 -10.61
C CYS A 24 6.56 -63.21 -11.66
N MET A 25 7.11 -64.37 -12.00
CA MET A 25 6.55 -65.30 -12.99
C MET A 25 6.20 -66.61 -12.30
N LEU A 26 4.98 -67.10 -12.53
CA LEU A 26 4.52 -68.41 -12.13
C LEU A 26 4.19 -69.19 -13.39
N GLN A 27 4.85 -70.33 -13.59
CA GLN A 27 4.60 -71.24 -14.71
C GLN A 27 3.81 -72.43 -14.18
N ALA A 28 2.58 -72.59 -14.67
CA ALA A 28 1.76 -73.78 -14.52
C ALA A 28 1.67 -74.49 -15.88
N ASP A 29 1.30 -75.78 -15.89
CA ASP A 29 1.41 -76.68 -17.05
C ASP A 29 0.93 -76.09 -18.39
N GLU A 30 -0.11 -75.26 -18.39
CA GLU A 30 -0.64 -74.61 -19.62
C GLU A 30 -0.72 -73.08 -19.55
N SER A 31 -0.29 -72.44 -18.45
CA SER A 31 -0.39 -70.97 -18.33
C SER A 31 0.77 -70.33 -17.57
N ILE A 32 1.24 -69.19 -18.09
CA ILE A 32 2.25 -68.36 -17.45
C ILE A 32 1.56 -67.12 -16.88
N GLN A 33 1.66 -66.92 -15.57
CA GLN A 33 1.17 -65.74 -14.87
C GLN A 33 2.33 -64.83 -14.53
N MET A 34 2.30 -63.58 -15.00
CA MET A 34 3.35 -62.59 -14.76
C MET A 34 2.77 -61.38 -14.02
N LYS A 35 3.39 -61.00 -12.89
CA LYS A 35 3.09 -59.74 -12.19
C LYS A 35 4.33 -58.87 -12.09
N ARG A 36 4.18 -57.60 -12.48
CA ARG A 36 5.22 -56.57 -12.38
C ARG A 36 4.99 -55.72 -11.15
N VAL A 37 6.04 -55.48 -10.40
CA VAL A 37 6.08 -54.65 -9.20
C VAL A 37 7.22 -53.65 -9.37
N LYS A 38 6.93 -52.37 -9.18
CA LYS A 38 7.93 -51.31 -9.19
C LYS A 38 8.07 -50.72 -7.80
N LEU A 39 9.30 -50.57 -7.34
CA LEU A 39 9.57 -49.87 -6.10
C LEU A 39 9.39 -48.37 -6.35
N LYS A 40 8.54 -47.73 -5.55
CA LYS A 40 8.43 -46.28 -5.52
C LYS A 40 9.12 -45.79 -4.26
N LYS A 41 10.02 -44.82 -4.40
CA LYS A 41 10.54 -44.11 -3.23
C LYS A 41 9.34 -43.49 -2.53
N GLY A 42 9.13 -43.85 -1.27
CA GLY A 42 8.16 -43.18 -0.44
C GLY A 42 8.62 -41.73 -0.34
N ASN A 43 7.93 -40.83 -1.03
CA ASN A 43 8.15 -39.41 -0.82
C ASN A 43 7.72 -39.15 0.62
N ALA A 44 8.69 -39.06 1.55
CA ALA A 44 8.53 -38.10 2.63
C ALA A 44 8.14 -36.82 1.91
N GLN A 45 7.00 -36.26 2.26
CA GLN A 45 6.51 -35.04 1.65
C GLN A 45 7.63 -34.02 1.84
N ASP A 46 8.42 -33.78 0.79
CA ASP A 46 9.25 -32.60 0.63
C ASP A 46 8.25 -31.46 0.45
N LEU A 47 7.56 -31.17 1.54
CA LEU A 47 6.73 -30.01 1.73
C LEU A 47 7.68 -28.86 1.42
N PRO A 48 7.46 -28.13 0.30
CA PRO A 48 8.51 -27.34 -0.31
C PRO A 48 8.97 -26.31 0.71
N VAL A 49 10.19 -26.49 1.20
CA VAL A 49 10.83 -25.64 2.22
C VAL A 49 10.66 -24.16 1.86
N HIS A 50 10.66 -23.86 0.57
CA HIS A 50 10.41 -22.55 -0.02
C HIS A 50 9.10 -21.87 0.43
N ILE A 51 8.01 -22.61 0.63
CA ILE A 51 6.73 -22.05 1.08
C ILE A 51 6.81 -21.64 2.55
N PHE A 52 7.44 -22.47 3.38
CA PHE A 52 7.64 -22.17 4.81
C PHE A 52 8.62 -21.00 5.00
N THR A 53 9.73 -21.00 4.26
CA THR A 53 10.72 -19.91 4.32
C THR A 53 10.11 -18.58 3.89
N THR A 54 9.35 -18.55 2.79
CA THR A 54 8.68 -17.33 2.33
C THR A 54 7.63 -16.85 3.34
N GLY A 55 6.86 -17.76 3.93
CA GLY A 55 5.87 -17.43 4.96
C GLY A 55 6.50 -16.83 6.22
N ILE A 56 7.62 -17.40 6.69
CA ILE A 56 8.34 -16.89 7.87
C ILE A 56 8.93 -15.50 7.59
N ILE A 57 9.51 -15.28 6.42
CA ILE A 57 10.08 -13.98 6.03
C ILE A 57 8.98 -12.91 6.02
N LEU A 58 7.83 -13.19 5.40
CA LEU A 58 6.70 -12.25 5.39
C LEU A 58 6.17 -11.97 6.80
N ALA A 59 6.04 -13.00 7.64
CA ALA A 59 5.56 -12.87 9.01
C ALA A 59 6.47 -12.00 9.89
N VAL A 60 7.77 -11.95 9.61
CA VAL A 60 8.74 -11.11 10.34
C VAL A 60 8.84 -9.70 9.73
N LEU A 61 8.79 -9.58 8.41
CA LEU A 61 8.89 -8.27 7.74
C LEU A 61 7.65 -7.41 7.97
N PHE A 62 6.45 -8.00 7.95
CA PHE A 62 5.20 -7.28 8.12
C PHE A 62 5.12 -6.45 9.41
N PRO A 63 5.40 -6.99 10.62
CA PRO A 63 5.39 -6.21 11.85
C PRO A 63 6.51 -5.15 11.85
N PHE A 64 7.68 -5.44 11.28
CA PHE A 64 8.76 -4.45 11.21
C PHE A 64 8.36 -3.23 10.37
N VAL A 65 7.77 -3.46 9.20
CA VAL A 65 7.23 -2.40 8.34
C VAL A 65 6.13 -1.63 9.07
N ALA A 66 5.19 -2.32 9.71
CA ALA A 66 4.10 -1.68 10.44
C ALA A 66 4.62 -0.75 11.55
N VAL A 67 5.59 -1.20 12.35
CA VAL A 67 6.21 -0.39 13.41
C VAL A 67 6.96 0.79 12.82
N ALA A 68 7.73 0.59 11.74
CA ALA A 68 8.43 1.67 11.06
C ALA A 68 7.45 2.73 10.51
N THR A 69 6.34 2.31 9.89
CA THR A 69 5.29 3.21 9.41
C THR A 69 4.68 3.99 10.57
N VAL A 70 4.31 3.33 11.67
CA VAL A 70 3.76 4.02 12.86
C VAL A 70 4.77 5.02 13.41
N PHE A 71 6.05 4.65 13.51
CA PHE A 71 7.11 5.54 14.01
C PHE A 71 7.25 6.79 13.13
N VAL A 72 7.31 6.61 11.80
CA VAL A 72 7.33 7.72 10.84
C VAL A 72 6.07 8.57 10.99
N CYS A 73 4.88 7.96 11.04
CA CYS A 73 3.63 8.69 11.21
C CYS A 73 3.57 9.51 12.51
N VAL A 74 4.15 9.01 13.60
CA VAL A 74 4.23 9.74 14.87
C VAL A 74 5.22 10.91 14.78
N MET A 75 6.41 10.68 14.21
CA MET A 75 7.41 11.74 14.03
C MET A 75 6.89 12.86 13.12
N PHE A 76 6.28 12.50 12.00
CA PHE A 76 5.73 13.43 11.02
C PHE A 76 4.26 13.76 11.28
N ARG A 77 3.73 13.53 12.49
CA ARG A 77 2.31 13.78 12.80
C ARG A 77 1.93 15.23 12.50
N VAL A 78 2.76 16.18 12.90
CA VAL A 78 2.50 17.61 12.70
C VAL A 78 2.55 17.94 11.20
N ASP A 79 3.56 17.46 10.48
CA ASP A 79 3.70 17.68 9.05
C ASP A 79 2.56 17.04 8.25
N LEU A 80 2.13 15.83 8.61
CA LEU A 80 0.96 15.16 8.03
C LEU A 80 -0.33 15.94 8.27
N VAL A 81 -0.53 16.46 9.48
CA VAL A 81 -1.71 17.29 9.79
C VAL A 81 -1.67 18.60 9.03
N LEU A 82 -0.51 19.25 8.93
CA LEU A 82 -0.35 20.48 8.17
C LEU A 82 -0.56 20.23 6.66
N PHE A 83 -0.04 19.14 6.12
CA PHE A 83 -0.21 18.73 4.74
C PHE A 83 -1.66 18.40 4.42
N TYR A 84 -2.31 17.58 5.27
CA TYR A 84 -3.73 17.26 5.16
C TYR A 84 -4.58 18.53 5.21
N ARG A 85 -4.30 19.43 6.16
CA ARG A 85 -5.00 20.72 6.25
C ARG A 85 -4.75 21.59 5.03
N ASN A 86 -3.54 21.60 4.46
CA ASN A 86 -3.24 22.38 3.27
C ASN A 86 -4.00 21.87 2.03
N ILE A 87 -4.13 20.55 1.90
CA ILE A 87 -4.93 19.93 0.82
C ILE A 87 -6.41 20.20 1.05
N CYS A 88 -6.94 19.89 2.24
CA CYS A 88 -8.36 20.04 2.56
C CYS A 88 -8.81 21.51 2.55
N ARG A 89 -8.01 22.43 3.08
CA ARG A 89 -8.31 23.87 3.08
C ARG A 89 -8.31 24.46 1.67
N ARG A 90 -7.53 23.89 0.74
CA ARG A 90 -7.56 24.32 -0.66
C ARG A 90 -8.88 23.95 -1.34
N ASP A 91 -9.51 22.86 -0.92
CA ASP A 91 -10.82 22.44 -1.43
C ASP A 91 -11.97 23.26 -0.82
N ASP A 92 -11.88 23.63 0.47
CA ASP A 92 -12.95 24.38 1.15
C ASP A 92 -13.19 25.79 0.54
N THR A 93 -12.14 26.49 0.08
CA THR A 93 -12.28 27.81 -0.56
C THR A 93 -12.77 27.74 -2.01
N ALA A 94 -12.69 26.58 -2.66
CA ALA A 94 -13.07 26.45 -4.08
C ALA A 94 -14.58 26.24 -4.30
N GLY A 95 -15.33 25.89 -3.25
CA GLY A 95 -16.74 25.48 -3.36
C GLY A 95 -17.75 26.31 -2.58
N ASP A 96 -17.34 27.33 -1.83
CA ASP A 96 -18.23 28.07 -0.92
C ASP A 96 -19.06 29.18 -1.58
N GLY A 97 -18.87 29.40 -2.89
CA GLY A 97 -19.58 30.43 -3.66
C GLY A 97 -19.26 31.86 -3.24
N LYS A 98 -18.25 32.08 -2.39
CA LYS A 98 -17.83 33.42 -2.00
C LYS A 98 -17.05 34.05 -3.13
N GLU A 99 -17.39 35.30 -3.40
CA GLU A 99 -16.74 36.07 -4.45
C GLU A 99 -15.39 36.64 -4.00
N TYR A 100 -15.17 36.81 -2.69
CA TYR A 100 -13.99 37.45 -2.12
C TYR A 100 -13.41 36.62 -0.97
N ASP A 101 -12.08 36.57 -0.88
CA ASP A 101 -11.31 35.85 0.15
C ASP A 101 -11.23 36.64 1.47
N ALA A 102 -11.23 37.98 1.39
CA ALA A 102 -11.19 38.86 2.54
C ALA A 102 -11.87 40.22 2.25
N PHE A 103 -12.38 40.85 3.31
CA PHE A 103 -12.95 42.20 3.27
C PHE A 103 -12.00 43.17 3.96
N VAL A 104 -11.72 44.31 3.31
CA VAL A 104 -10.83 45.35 3.83
C VAL A 104 -11.67 46.53 4.34
N SER A 105 -11.65 46.73 5.66
CA SER A 105 -12.25 47.90 6.32
C SER A 105 -11.18 48.84 6.84
N TYR A 106 -11.30 50.13 6.56
CA TYR A 106 -10.41 51.17 7.10
C TYR A 106 -11.24 52.38 7.56
N LEU A 107 -10.68 53.18 8.46
CA LEU A 107 -11.38 54.30 9.08
C LEU A 107 -11.20 55.57 8.24
N LYS A 108 -12.31 56.11 7.72
CA LYS A 108 -12.31 57.28 6.82
C LYS A 108 -12.36 58.63 7.54
N ASP A 109 -12.96 58.67 8.73
CA ASP A 109 -13.43 59.92 9.36
C ASP A 109 -12.64 60.37 10.60
N CYS A 110 -11.43 59.86 10.82
CA CYS A 110 -10.55 60.46 11.82
C CYS A 110 -10.05 61.82 11.32
N VAL A 111 -10.04 62.84 12.18
CA VAL A 111 -9.59 64.22 11.88
C VAL A 111 -8.11 64.30 11.44
N SER A 112 -7.36 63.20 11.58
CA SER A 112 -6.22 62.89 10.72
C SER A 112 -6.17 61.38 10.50
N PRO A 113 -6.60 60.85 9.35
CA PRO A 113 -6.03 59.61 8.86
C PRO A 113 -4.61 59.98 8.41
N ILE A 114 -3.60 59.25 8.84
CA ILE A 114 -2.31 59.34 8.17
C ILE A 114 -2.62 58.92 6.73
N GLU A 115 -2.56 59.83 5.75
CA GLU A 115 -2.89 59.56 4.32
C GLU A 115 -2.25 58.25 3.84
N GLU A 116 -1.11 57.91 4.42
CA GLU A 116 -0.36 56.66 4.28
C GLU A 116 -1.18 55.39 4.61
N GLU A 117 -2.04 55.37 5.62
CA GLU A 117 -2.87 54.20 5.97
C GLU A 117 -3.96 53.96 4.92
N ARG A 118 -4.56 55.04 4.40
CA ARG A 118 -5.53 54.96 3.31
C ARG A 118 -4.86 54.52 2.01
N GLU A 119 -3.71 55.10 1.69
CA GLU A 119 -2.92 54.70 0.54
C GLU A 119 -2.46 53.24 0.63
N PHE A 120 -2.06 52.80 1.82
CA PHE A 120 -1.69 51.42 2.07
C PHE A 120 -2.88 50.47 1.84
N ALA A 121 -4.05 50.75 2.43
CA ALA A 121 -5.22 49.89 2.33
C ALA A 121 -5.79 49.81 0.90
N LEU A 122 -5.72 50.90 0.12
CA LEU A 122 -6.31 50.97 -1.22
C LEU A 122 -5.33 50.61 -2.35
N LYS A 123 -4.02 50.79 -2.16
CA LYS A 123 -3.03 50.56 -3.23
C LYS A 123 -2.05 49.45 -2.90
N ILE A 124 -1.33 49.57 -1.79
CA ILE A 124 -0.23 48.64 -1.45
C ILE A 124 -0.78 47.25 -1.12
N LEU A 125 -1.83 47.20 -0.31
CA LEU A 125 -2.42 45.95 0.14
C LEU A 125 -3.03 45.14 -1.02
N PRO A 126 -3.85 45.73 -1.93
CA PRO A 126 -4.35 44.99 -3.09
C PRO A 126 -3.25 44.63 -4.07
N MET A 127 -2.27 45.50 -4.31
CA MET A 127 -1.14 45.19 -5.19
C MET A 127 -0.39 43.94 -4.71
N ILE A 128 -0.11 43.82 -3.42
CA ILE A 128 0.60 42.63 -2.90
C ILE A 128 -0.32 41.41 -2.91
N LEU A 129 -1.52 41.51 -2.33
CA LEU A 129 -2.35 40.32 -2.11
C LEU A 129 -3.04 39.82 -3.38
N GLU A 130 -3.51 40.72 -4.25
CA GLU A 130 -4.16 40.36 -5.52
C GLU A 130 -3.13 39.98 -6.58
N GLU A 131 -2.05 40.76 -6.77
CA GLU A 131 -1.07 40.48 -7.84
C GLU A 131 -0.04 39.40 -7.46
N ASN A 132 0.57 39.47 -6.27
CA ASN A 132 1.63 38.52 -5.90
C ASN A 132 1.10 37.21 -5.31
N PHE A 133 -0.06 37.24 -4.65
CA PHE A 133 -0.62 36.07 -3.96
C PHE A 133 -1.94 35.55 -4.57
N GLY A 134 -2.55 36.28 -5.51
CA GLY A 134 -3.75 35.84 -6.23
C GLY A 134 -5.03 35.82 -5.40
N TYR A 135 -5.08 36.53 -4.28
CA TYR A 135 -6.29 36.68 -3.46
C TYR A 135 -7.27 37.66 -4.11
N LYS A 136 -8.57 37.49 -3.87
CA LYS A 136 -9.61 38.44 -4.30
C LYS A 136 -10.12 39.22 -3.09
N LEU A 137 -9.81 40.51 -3.00
CA LEU A 137 -10.20 41.36 -1.87
C LEU A 137 -11.47 42.15 -2.19
N CYS A 138 -12.37 42.26 -1.20
CA CYS A 138 -13.49 43.19 -1.25
C CYS A 138 -13.13 44.47 -0.52
N ILE A 139 -13.11 45.60 -1.23
CA ILE A 139 -12.79 46.91 -0.69
C ILE A 139 -14.06 47.76 -0.69
N PHE A 140 -14.42 48.32 0.47
CA PHE A 140 -15.65 49.08 0.65
C PHE A 140 -15.86 50.20 -0.38
N GLU A 141 -14.82 50.96 -0.75
CA GLU A 141 -14.97 52.06 -1.73
C GLU A 141 -15.01 51.62 -3.20
N ARG A 142 -14.54 50.40 -3.51
CA ARG A 142 -14.40 49.90 -4.90
C ARG A 142 -15.52 48.93 -5.26
N ASP A 143 -15.83 48.02 -4.34
CA ASP A 143 -16.58 46.80 -4.62
C ASP A 143 -17.97 46.79 -3.98
N VAL A 144 -18.29 47.78 -3.14
CA VAL A 144 -19.61 47.92 -2.47
C VAL A 144 -20.36 49.12 -3.05
N PHE A 145 -21.49 48.86 -3.70
CA PHE A 145 -22.33 49.92 -4.26
C PHE A 145 -23.27 50.53 -3.20
N PRO A 146 -23.50 51.85 -3.22
CA PRO A 146 -24.47 52.49 -2.34
C PRO A 146 -25.89 52.11 -2.78
N GLY A 147 -26.52 51.17 -2.07
CA GLY A 147 -27.89 50.73 -2.36
C GLY A 147 -28.24 49.32 -1.88
N GLY A 148 -27.23 48.45 -1.71
CA GLY A 148 -27.46 47.01 -1.49
C GLY A 148 -27.75 46.30 -2.80
#